data_AF-A0A967GJH4-F1
#
_entry.id   AF-A0A967GJH4-F1
#
_cell.length_a   1.000
_cell.length_b   1.000
_cell.length_c   1.000
_cell.angle_alpha   90.00
_cell.angle_beta   90.00
_cell.angle_gamma   90.00
#
_symmetry.space_group_name_H-M   'P 1'
#
loop_
_entity.id
_entity.type
_entity.pdbx_description
1 polymer ?
#
loop_
_entity_poly.entity_id
_entity_poly.type
_entity_poly.pdbx_seq_one_letter_code
_entity_poly.pdbx_strand_id
1 'polypeptide(L)'
;ADKALLGGKGAHLAEMSRLGLPVPSGFTISTDVCAAYYEHGGRLPDALKPMVDEALTKIGEMAGARFGDVDNPLLVSVRSGARASMPGMM
;
A
#
# COMPACT_ATOMS: atom_id res chain seq x y z
N ALA A 1 14.42 3.02 2.91
CA ALA A 1 13.28 3.76 2.32
C ALA A 1 12.82 4.89 3.25
N ASP A 2 12.16 5.95 2.74
CA ASP A 2 11.75 7.12 3.53
C ASP A 2 10.58 6.80 4.49
N LYS A 3 10.85 6.86 5.80
CA LYS A 3 9.85 6.60 6.86
C LYS A 3 8.83 7.72 7.02
N ALA A 4 9.16 8.95 6.63
CA ALA A 4 8.22 10.05 6.66
C ALA A 4 7.12 9.82 5.62
N LEU A 5 7.50 9.45 4.41
CA LEU A 5 6.58 9.24 3.29
C LEU A 5 5.81 7.91 3.35
N LEU A 6 6.46 6.82 3.74
CA LEU A 6 5.87 5.46 3.68
C LEU A 6 5.35 4.94 5.04
N GLY A 7 5.57 5.70 6.10
CA GLY A 7 5.41 5.21 7.47
C GLY A 7 6.42 4.12 7.84
N GLY A 8 6.43 3.72 9.12
CA GLY A 8 7.39 2.75 9.64
C GLY A 8 7.27 1.36 9.00
N LYS A 9 6.03 0.86 8.84
CA LYS A 9 5.79 -0.47 8.24
C LYS A 9 6.10 -0.51 6.75
N GLY A 10 5.62 0.46 5.98
CA GLY A 10 5.87 0.55 4.54
C GLY A 10 7.37 0.69 4.24
N ALA A 11 8.07 1.54 5.00
CA ALA A 11 9.51 1.70 4.84
C ALA A 11 10.29 0.42 5.18
N HIS A 12 9.89 -0.34 6.22
CA HIS A 12 10.54 -1.61 6.55
C HIS A 12 10.23 -2.69 5.51
N LEU A 13 8.99 -2.79 5.00
CA LEU A 13 8.65 -3.72 3.91
C LEU A 13 9.49 -3.43 2.66
N ALA A 14 9.59 -2.16 2.27
CA ALA A 14 10.43 -1.76 1.14
C ALA A 14 11.91 -2.13 1.34
N GLU A 15 12.43 -1.97 2.56
CA GLU A 15 13.81 -2.36 2.88
C GLU A 15 14.01 -3.88 2.82
N MET A 16 13.08 -4.66 3.38
CA MET A 16 13.14 -6.12 3.34
C MET A 16 13.08 -6.65 1.90
N SER A 17 12.20 -6.10 1.05
CA SER A 17 12.16 -6.43 -0.38
C SER A 17 13.47 -6.06 -1.08
N ARG A 18 14.07 -4.89 -0.78
CA ARG A 18 15.35 -4.47 -1.36
C ARG A 18 16.50 -5.40 -0.98
N LEU A 19 16.46 -5.99 0.22
CA LEU A 19 17.42 -6.97 0.71
C LEU A 19 17.19 -8.38 0.13
N GLY A 20 16.17 -8.58 -0.71
CA GLY A 20 15.85 -9.87 -1.30
C GLY A 20 15.24 -10.87 -0.32
N LEU A 21 14.74 -10.41 0.83
CA LEU A 21 14.02 -11.27 1.76
C LEU A 21 12.67 -11.69 1.14
N PRO A 22 12.16 -12.89 1.47
CA PRO A 22 10.91 -13.40 0.91
C PRO A 22 9.71 -12.66 1.52
N VAL A 23 9.45 -11.45 1.01
CA VAL A 23 8.30 -10.61 1.36
C VAL A 23 7.29 -10.70 0.21
N PRO A 24 6.01 -11.00 0.48
CA PRO A 24 4.97 -10.95 -0.54
C PRO A 24 4.89 -9.57 -1.22
N SER A 25 4.66 -9.55 -2.52
CA SER A 25 4.49 -8.31 -3.29
C SER A 25 3.34 -7.46 -2.74
N GLY A 26 3.53 -6.14 -2.74
CA GLY A 26 2.56 -5.18 -2.26
C GLY A 26 2.96 -3.76 -2.62
N PHE A 27 2.17 -2.79 -2.19
CA PHE A 27 2.45 -1.37 -2.35
C PHE A 27 2.08 -0.60 -1.08
N THR A 28 2.59 0.62 -0.96
CA THR A 28 2.26 1.54 0.14
C THR A 28 1.68 2.82 -0.44
N ILE A 29 0.51 3.22 0.07
CA ILE A 29 -0.05 4.54 -0.18
C ILE A 29 0.66 5.51 0.77
N SER A 30 1.22 6.60 0.23
CA SER A 30 2.03 7.53 1.02
C SER A 30 1.22 8.26 2.08
N THR A 31 1.90 8.75 3.12
CA THR A 31 1.32 9.60 4.15
C THR A 31 0.71 10.89 3.59
N ASP A 32 1.22 11.39 2.47
CA ASP A 32 0.73 12.61 1.82
C ASP A 32 -0.70 12.45 1.31
N VAL A 33 -1.08 11.25 0.86
CA VAL A 33 -2.46 10.95 0.48
C VAL A 33 -3.39 11.03 1.69
N CYS A 34 -2.91 10.61 2.86
CA CYS A 34 -3.67 10.73 4.11
C CYS A 34 -3.84 12.21 4.50
N ALA A 35 -2.78 13.02 4.40
CA ALA A 35 -2.88 14.47 4.62
C ALA A 35 -3.89 15.11 3.65
N ALA A 36 -3.77 14.82 2.36
CA ALA A 36 -4.68 15.31 1.34
C ALA A 36 -6.14 14.88 1.59
N TYR A 37 -6.38 13.67 2.07
CA TYR A 37 -7.72 13.20 2.42
C TYR A 37 -8.37 14.08 3.49
N TYR A 38 -7.63 14.42 4.55
CA TYR A 38 -8.14 15.29 5.61
C TYR A 38 -8.29 16.75 5.16
N GLU A 39 -7.32 17.28 4.40
CA GLU A 39 -7.37 18.65 3.86
C GLU A 39 -8.57 18.86 2.93
N HIS A 40 -8.98 17.83 2.17
CA HIS A 40 -10.13 17.88 1.27
C HIS A 40 -11.44 17.39 1.91
N GLY A 41 -11.53 17.37 3.23
CA GLY A 41 -12.78 17.06 3.95
C GLY A 41 -13.23 15.61 3.80
N GLY A 42 -12.30 14.67 3.79
CA GLY A 42 -12.59 13.24 3.64
C GLY A 42 -12.75 12.78 2.18
N ARG A 43 -12.17 13.53 1.24
CA ARG A 43 -12.17 13.17 -0.20
C ARG A 43 -10.78 12.72 -0.62
N LEU A 44 -10.71 11.56 -1.27
CA LEU A 44 -9.46 11.07 -1.84
C LEU A 44 -9.14 11.84 -3.14
N PRO A 45 -7.85 12.05 -3.47
CA PRO A 45 -7.46 12.59 -4.76
C PRO A 45 -7.95 11.70 -5.92
N ASP A 46 -8.48 12.31 -6.99
CA ASP A 46 -9.02 11.55 -8.15
C ASP A 46 -7.95 10.66 -8.82
N ALA A 47 -6.68 11.09 -8.77
CA ALA A 47 -5.55 10.34 -9.29
C ALA A 47 -5.21 9.07 -8.49
N LEU A 48 -5.69 8.93 -7.24
CA LEU A 48 -5.32 7.79 -6.38
C LEU A 48 -5.87 6.47 -6.91
N LYS A 49 -7.14 6.46 -7.34
CA LYS A 49 -7.80 5.24 -7.78
C LYS A 49 -7.07 4.56 -8.97
N PRO A 50 -6.75 5.24 -10.08
CA PRO A 50 -6.03 4.60 -11.18
C PRO A 50 -4.64 4.10 -10.77
N MET A 51 -3.95 4.79 -9.85
CA MET A 51 -2.65 4.32 -9.33
C MET A 51 -2.78 3.04 -8.49
N VAL A 52 -3.83 2.93 -7.68
CA VAL A 52 -4.12 1.71 -6.91
C VAL A 52 -4.50 0.57 -7.85
N ASP A 53 -5.33 0.82 -8.86
CA ASP A 53 -5.73 -0.19 -9.84
C ASP A 53 -4.49 -0.70 -10.63
N GLU A 54 -3.58 0.18 -11.06
CA GLU A 54 -2.32 -0.19 -11.70
C GLU A 54 -1.42 -1.02 -10.77
N ALA A 55 -1.32 -0.63 -9.49
CA ALA A 55 -0.53 -1.37 -8.51
C ALA A 55 -1.11 -2.77 -8.26
N LEU A 56 -2.43 -2.91 -8.16
CA LEU A 56 -3.13 -4.19 -8.03
C LEU A 56 -2.87 -5.11 -9.23
N THR A 57 -2.88 -4.57 -10.45
CA THR A 57 -2.51 -5.34 -11.66
C THR A 57 -1.09 -5.85 -11.57
N LYS A 58 -0.12 -4.99 -11.25
CA LYS A 58 1.30 -5.38 -11.14
C LYS A 58 1.54 -6.47 -10.09
N ILE A 59 0.96 -6.33 -8.89
CA ILE A 59 1.13 -7.37 -7.86
C ILE A 59 0.41 -8.67 -8.25
N GLY A 60 -0.71 -8.58 -8.98
CA GLY A 60 -1.42 -9.74 -9.50
C GLY A 60 -0.59 -10.53 -10.51
N GLU A 61 0.05 -9.82 -11.46
CA GLU A 61 0.97 -10.42 -12.41
C GLU A 61 2.14 -11.14 -11.71
N MET A 62 2.72 -10.53 -10.68
CA MET A 62 3.79 -11.15 -9.89
C MET A 62 3.32 -12.37 -9.08
N ALA A 63 2.07 -12.36 -8.61
CA ALA A 63 1.48 -13.44 -7.83
C ALA A 63 0.83 -14.54 -8.70
N GLY A 64 0.68 -14.32 -10.01
CA GLY A 64 -0.05 -15.21 -10.90
C GLY A 64 -1.55 -15.27 -10.61
N ALA A 65 -2.14 -14.20 -10.06
CA ALA A 65 -3.55 -14.09 -9.69
C ALA A 65 -4.14 -12.73 -10.09
N ARG A 66 -5.46 -12.57 -10.11
CA ARG A 66 -6.10 -11.31 -10.50
C ARG A 66 -7.09 -10.81 -9.44
N PHE A 67 -7.03 -9.52 -9.14
CA PHE A 67 -7.96 -8.90 -8.19
C PHE A 67 -9.38 -8.91 -8.76
N GLY A 68 -10.33 -9.47 -8.01
CA GLY A 68 -11.73 -9.61 -8.43
C GLY A 68 -12.01 -10.80 -9.36
N ASP A 69 -11.03 -11.64 -9.66
CA ASP A 69 -11.23 -12.88 -10.40
C ASP A 69 -11.91 -13.94 -9.51
N VAL A 70 -12.89 -14.66 -10.07
CA VAL A 70 -13.71 -15.63 -9.31
C VAL A 70 -13.04 -17.00 -9.25
N ASP A 71 -12.25 -17.35 -10.27
CA ASP A 71 -11.60 -18.65 -10.41
C ASP A 71 -10.20 -18.64 -9.82
N ASN A 72 -9.48 -17.52 -9.94
CA ASN A 72 -8.13 -17.34 -9.38
C ASN A 72 -7.95 -15.97 -8.68
N PRO A 73 -8.58 -15.78 -7.51
CA PRO A 73 -8.63 -14.49 -6.83
C PRO A 73 -7.28 -14.07 -6.25
N LEU A 74 -6.88 -12.83 -6.53
CA LEU A 74 -5.86 -12.14 -5.74
C LEU A 74 -6.48 -11.59 -4.45
N LEU A 75 -6.03 -12.09 -3.30
CA LEU A 75 -6.39 -11.56 -1.99
C LEU A 75 -5.29 -10.63 -1.47
N VAL A 76 -5.68 -9.53 -0.85
CA VAL A 76 -4.76 -8.53 -0.30
C VAL A 76 -5.04 -8.28 1.17
N SER A 77 -4.00 -7.92 1.92
CA SER A 77 -4.14 -7.43 3.29
C SER A 77 -3.92 -5.92 3.33
N VAL A 78 -4.80 -5.19 4.02
CA VAL A 78 -4.67 -3.73 4.22
C VAL A 78 -4.21 -3.47 5.65
N ARG A 79 -3.11 -2.74 5.81
CA ARG A 79 -2.48 -2.49 7.12
C ARG A 79 -2.16 -1.01 7.27
N SER A 80 -2.65 -0.39 8.35
CA SER A 80 -2.29 0.99 8.71
C SER A 80 -0.80 1.09 9.08
N GLY A 81 -0.16 2.22 8.76
CA GLY A 81 1.24 2.48 9.09
C GLY A 81 1.55 3.97 9.10
N ALA A 82 1.77 4.54 10.28
CA ALA A 82 2.20 5.93 10.44
C ALA A 82 3.72 6.03 10.55
N ARG A 83 4.24 7.26 10.49
CA ARG A 83 5.65 7.60 10.72
C ARG A 83 6.13 7.13 12.10
N ALA A 84 5.30 7.30 13.12
CA ALA A 84 5.53 6.83 14.49
C ALA A 84 4.57 5.67 14.82
N SER A 85 5.01 4.77 15.70
CA SER A 85 4.15 3.69 16.18
C SER A 85 3.02 4.27 17.02
N MET A 86 1.78 4.08 16.59
CA MET A 86 0.58 4.48 17.34
C MET A 86 -0.25 3.22 17.63
N PRO A 87 -0.27 2.73 18.89
CA PRO A 87 -1.21 1.69 19.31
C PRO A 87 -2.65 2.18 19.15
N GLY A 88 -3.52 1.38 18.54
CA GLY A 88 -4.95 1.71 18.36
C GLY A 88 -5.35 2.29 17.00
N MET A 89 -4.42 2.40 16.04
CA MET A 89 -4.76 2.87 14.69
C MET A 89 -5.43 1.83 13.78
N MET A 90 -6.62 2.17 13.30
CA MET A 90 -7.07 1.98 11.92
C MET A 90 -7.59 3.33 11.42
#